data_AF-A0AAD5QVR4-F1
#
_entry.id   AF-A0AAD5QVR4-F1
#
_cell.length_a   1.000
_cell.length_b   1.000
_cell.length_c   1.000
_cell.angle_alpha   90.00
_cell.angle_beta   90.00
_cell.angle_gamma   90.00
#
_symmetry.space_group_name_H-M   'P 1'
#
loop_
_entity.id
_entity.type
_entity.pdbx_description
1 polymer ?
#
loop_
_entity_poly.entity_id
_entity_poly.type
_entity_poly.pdbx_seq_one_letter_code
_entity_poly.pdbx_strand_id
1 'polypeptide(L)'
;MLLYSEQIADRDEDGQLAAIGVDGLIKVFVHGSFEDRNTQTLMFCPPRLFLEKKKFYRSAPSTNTLLTYYKTYITSLLQILGVKMNDNIGAIDYQINDIIDLERRIANASITIFLFDNQD
;
A
#
# COMPACT_ATOMS: atom_id res chain seq x y z
N MET A 1 -18.30 42.60 -3.00
CA MET A 1 -18.38 42.04 -4.36
C MET A 1 -16.99 42.17 -4.98
N LEU A 2 -16.17 41.13 -4.83
CA LEU A 2 -14.90 40.97 -5.53
C LEU A 2 -14.88 39.53 -6.02
N LEU A 3 -15.12 39.40 -7.33
CA LEU A 3 -14.93 38.20 -8.11
C LEU A 3 -13.42 38.02 -8.32
N TYR A 4 -12.86 36.97 -7.75
CA TYR A 4 -11.61 36.34 -8.20
C TYR A 4 -11.97 34.86 -8.33
N SER A 5 -12.52 34.50 -9.48
CA SER A 5 -11.79 33.87 -10.59
C SER A 5 -11.32 32.47 -10.21
N GLU A 6 -12.05 31.48 -10.71
CA GLU A 6 -11.54 30.15 -11.03
C GLU A 6 -10.10 30.26 -11.53
N GLN A 7 -9.17 29.81 -10.69
CA GLN A 7 -7.85 29.43 -11.13
C GLN A 7 -7.65 28.01 -10.64
N ILE A 8 -7.87 27.11 -11.60
CA ILE A 8 -7.54 25.70 -11.59
C ILE A 8 -6.12 25.58 -11.06
N ALA A 9 -5.98 25.33 -9.76
CA ALA A 9 -4.73 24.87 -9.19
C ALA A 9 -4.75 23.36 -9.36
N ASP A 10 -4.23 22.94 -10.51
CA ASP A 10 -3.56 21.67 -10.72
C ASP A 10 -2.50 21.56 -9.60
N ARG A 11 -2.93 21.10 -8.42
CA ARG A 11 -2.04 20.86 -7.29
C ARG A 11 -1.53 19.44 -7.49
N ASP A 12 -0.23 19.31 -7.66
CA ASP A 12 0.49 18.06 -7.42
C ASP A 12 0.17 17.59 -5.97
N GLU A 13 -0.93 16.87 -5.79
CA GLU A 13 -1.31 16.18 -4.55
C GLU A 13 -0.51 14.87 -4.38
N ASP A 14 0.25 14.50 -5.41
CA ASP A 14 1.00 13.27 -5.53
C ASP A 14 2.30 13.35 -4.69
N GLY A 15 2.20 12.91 -3.43
CA GLY A 15 3.36 12.74 -2.54
C GLY A 15 3.19 13.30 -1.13
N GLN A 16 2.10 14.03 -0.85
CA GLN A 16 1.84 14.58 0.48
C GLN A 16 1.67 13.47 1.54
N LEU A 17 1.12 12.32 1.14
CA LEU A 17 1.01 11.14 2.00
C LEU A 17 2.40 10.57 2.36
N ALA A 18 3.33 10.53 1.41
CA ALA A 18 4.70 10.11 1.68
C ALA A 18 5.42 11.06 2.64
N ALA A 19 5.14 12.37 2.56
CA ALA A 19 5.71 13.37 3.46
C ALA A 19 5.28 13.19 4.92
N ILE A 20 4.09 12.60 5.17
CA ILE A 20 3.61 12.25 6.52
C ILE A 20 3.92 10.79 6.91
N GLY A 21 4.77 10.10 6.14
CA GLY A 21 5.21 8.74 6.44
C GLY A 21 4.24 7.63 6.02
N VAL A 22 3.22 7.95 5.22
CA VAL A 22 2.36 6.94 4.59
C VAL A 22 3.06 6.42 3.34
N ASP A 23 3.55 5.19 3.41
CA ASP A 23 4.19 4.51 2.27
C ASP A 23 3.15 4.25 1.17
N GLY A 24 3.45 4.70 -0.06
CA GLY A 24 2.67 4.36 -1.27
C GLY A 24 3.10 3.03 -1.88
N LEU A 25 2.76 2.80 -3.17
CA LEU A 25 3.14 1.59 -3.91
C LEU A 25 4.66 1.38 -4.03
N ILE A 26 5.44 2.46 -3.98
CA ILE A 26 6.89 2.44 -3.95
C ILE A 26 7.31 3.25 -2.74
N LYS A 27 8.08 2.63 -1.86
CA LYS A 27 8.68 3.33 -0.73
C LYS A 27 10.02 3.90 -1.17
N VAL A 28 10.18 5.21 -0.96
CA VAL A 28 11.38 5.96 -1.29
C VAL A 28 12.04 6.42 0.00
N PHE A 29 13.33 6.15 0.16
CA PHE A 29 14.08 6.57 1.34
C PHE A 29 15.54 6.88 0.99
N VAL A 30 16.18 7.68 1.83
CA VAL A 30 17.60 8.02 1.70
C VAL A 30 18.42 7.08 2.59
N HIS A 31 19.45 6.49 2.02
CA HIS A 31 20.40 5.65 2.74
C HIS A 31 21.84 6.05 2.38
N GLY A 32 22.81 5.72 3.23
CA GLY A 32 24.22 5.85 2.86
C GLY A 32 24.53 4.94 1.68
N SER A 33 25.34 5.41 0.73
CA SER A 33 25.77 4.57 -0.39
C SER A 33 26.54 3.36 0.13
N PHE A 34 26.32 2.21 -0.52
CA PHE A 34 27.07 0.98 -0.23
C PHE A 34 28.55 1.10 -0.66
N GLU A 35 28.85 1.99 -1.60
CA GLU A 35 30.18 2.16 -2.19
C GLU A 35 31.00 3.26 -1.48
N ASP A 36 30.36 4.35 -1.06
CA ASP A 36 31.00 5.47 -0.36
C ASP A 36 30.13 5.98 0.80
N ARG A 37 30.64 5.81 2.02
CA ARG A 37 29.96 6.20 3.28
C ARG A 37 29.70 7.71 3.39
N ASN A 38 30.38 8.54 2.61
CA ASN A 38 30.17 9.99 2.60
C ASN A 38 29.09 10.44 1.60
N THR A 39 28.54 9.51 0.81
CA THR A 39 27.51 9.80 -0.17
C THR A 39 26.17 9.21 0.27
N GLN A 40 25.10 9.92 -0.06
CA GLN A 40 23.72 9.47 0.17
C GLN A 40 23.11 9.08 -1.17
N THR A 41 22.34 7.98 -1.16
CA THR A 41 21.68 7.44 -2.35
C THR A 41 20.19 7.30 -2.09
N LEU A 42 19.38 7.57 -3.10
CA LEU A 42 17.95 7.29 -3.10
C LEU A 42 17.72 5.79 -3.31
N MET A 43 16.98 5.18 -2.39
CA MET A 43 16.57 3.79 -2.46
C MET A 43 15.08 3.68 -2.74
N PHE A 44 14.75 2.69 -3.54
CA PHE A 44 13.38 2.30 -3.87
C PHE A 44 13.15 0.88 -3.38
N CYS A 45 12.14 0.68 -2.54
CA CYS A 45 11.75 -0.66 -2.11
C CYS A 45 10.26 -0.91 -2.34
N PRO A 46 9.86 -2.19 -2.48
CA PRO A 46 8.45 -2.55 -2.56
C PRO A 46 7.67 -2.03 -1.34
N PRO A 47 6.35 -1.87 -1.47
CA PRO A 47 5.53 -1.36 -0.38
C PRO A 47 5.42 -2.42 0.72
N ARG A 48 5.11 -1.97 1.93
CA ARG A 48 4.76 -2.89 3.00
C ARG A 48 3.41 -3.53 2.68
N LEU A 49 3.37 -4.84 2.73
CA LEU A 49 2.14 -5.62 2.66
C LEU A 49 1.48 -5.60 4.04
N PHE A 50 0.14 -5.59 4.08
CA PHE A 50 -0.68 -5.69 5.27
C PHE A 50 -0.43 -7.00 6.03
N LEU A 51 -0.42 -8.13 5.33
CA LEU A 51 0.04 -9.42 5.86
C LEU A 51 1.55 -9.52 5.64
N GLU A 52 2.32 -9.57 6.71
CA GLU A 52 3.78 -9.41 6.66
C GLU A 52 4.51 -10.39 5.73
N LYS A 53 3.98 -11.61 5.56
CA LYS A 53 4.67 -12.67 4.82
C LYS A 53 3.95 -12.95 3.51
N LYS A 54 4.72 -12.95 2.41
CA LYS A 54 4.28 -13.37 1.07
C LYS A 54 3.48 -14.68 1.04
N LYS A 55 3.83 -15.65 1.90
CA LYS A 55 3.13 -16.94 1.99
C LYS A 55 1.64 -16.81 2.37
N PHE A 56 1.26 -15.73 3.05
CA PHE A 56 -0.12 -15.47 3.45
C PHE A 56 -1.00 -14.98 2.30
N TYR A 57 -0.42 -14.58 1.17
CA TYR A 57 -1.13 -14.25 -0.07
C TYR A 57 -1.21 -15.42 -1.05
N ARG A 58 -0.71 -16.60 -0.69
CA ARG A 58 -0.83 -17.79 -1.53
C ARG A 58 -2.29 -18.24 -1.59
N SER A 59 -2.73 -18.72 -2.74
CA SER A 59 -4.11 -19.16 -3.03
C SER A 59 -5.13 -18.02 -3.23
N ALA A 60 -6.36 -18.38 -3.59
CA ALA A 60 -7.46 -17.44 -3.75
C ALA A 60 -8.04 -17.04 -2.38
N PRO A 61 -8.64 -15.84 -2.24
CA PRO A 61 -9.29 -15.42 -1.00
C PRO A 61 -10.36 -16.39 -0.51
N SER A 62 -11.06 -17.07 -1.42
CA SER A 62 -12.11 -18.06 -1.08
C SER A 62 -11.61 -19.29 -0.33
N THR A 63 -10.31 -19.62 -0.43
CA THR A 63 -9.71 -20.79 0.22
C THR A 63 -8.68 -20.41 1.28
N ASN A 64 -8.41 -19.13 1.46
CA ASN A 64 -7.40 -18.62 2.37
C ASN A 64 -8.05 -17.80 3.49
N THR A 65 -8.16 -18.40 4.67
CA THR A 65 -8.80 -17.79 5.85
C THR A 65 -8.16 -16.46 6.26
N LEU A 66 -6.85 -16.26 6.04
CA LEU A 66 -6.18 -15.00 6.38
C LEU A 66 -6.64 -13.86 5.48
N LEU A 67 -6.85 -14.13 4.19
CA LEU A 67 -7.40 -13.14 3.25
C LEU A 67 -8.87 -12.84 3.57
N THR A 68 -9.64 -13.83 4.05
CA THR A 68 -11.00 -13.60 4.56
C THR A 68 -11.02 -12.68 5.78
N TYR A 69 -10.10 -12.88 6.74
CA TYR A 69 -9.99 -11.99 7.89
C TYR A 69 -9.54 -10.59 7.48
N TYR A 70 -8.61 -10.48 6.54
CA TYR A 70 -8.18 -9.19 6.01
C TYR A 70 -9.34 -8.44 5.35
N LYS A 71 -10.11 -9.11 4.50
CA LYS A 71 -11.33 -8.56 3.90
C LYS A 71 -12.31 -8.04 4.97
N THR A 72 -12.58 -8.86 5.98
CA THR A 72 -13.48 -8.50 7.10
C THR A 72 -12.98 -7.29 7.87
N TYR A 73 -11.67 -7.19 8.09
CA TYR A 73 -11.04 -6.05 8.72
C TYR A 73 -11.25 -4.76 7.92
N ILE A 74 -10.95 -4.76 6.61
CA ILE A 74 -11.15 -3.56 5.77
C ILE A 74 -12.63 -3.14 5.79
N THR A 75 -13.56 -4.09 5.63
CA THR A 75 -15.00 -3.79 5.67
C THR A 75 -15.40 -3.14 6.99
N SER A 76 -14.93 -3.67 8.12
CA SER A 76 -15.24 -3.14 9.45
C SER A 76 -14.66 -1.74 9.65
N LEU A 77 -13.44 -1.50 9.16
CA LEU A 77 -12.79 -0.20 9.22
C LEU A 77 -13.58 0.85 8.42
N LEU A 78 -13.98 0.53 7.20
CA LEU A 78 -14.76 1.43 6.35
C LEU A 78 -16.14 1.75 6.97
N GLN A 79 -16.78 0.78 7.63
CA GLN A 79 -18.03 1.01 8.37
C GLN A 79 -17.83 2.01 9.52
N ILE A 80 -16.76 1.86 10.30
CA ILE A 80 -16.42 2.79 11.39
C ILE A 80 -16.15 4.20 10.86
N LEU A 81 -15.53 4.31 9.68
CA LEU A 81 -15.28 5.59 9.00
C LEU A 81 -16.55 6.23 8.39
N GLY A 82 -17.72 5.62 8.56
CA GLY A 82 -19.00 6.17 8.11
C GLY A 82 -19.31 5.95 6.64
N VAL A 83 -18.59 5.04 5.96
CA VAL A 83 -18.92 4.66 4.59
C VAL A 83 -20.28 3.96 4.60
N LYS A 84 -21.25 4.53 3.87
CA LYS A 84 -22.60 3.96 3.74
C LYS A 84 -22.54 2.68 2.93
N MET A 85 -22.41 1.56 3.63
CA MET A 85 -22.34 0.23 3.01
C MET A 85 -23.66 -0.15 2.36
N ASN A 86 -24.79 0.21 2.98
CA ASN A 86 -26.13 -0.36 2.72
C ASN A 86 -26.60 -0.25 1.25
N ASP A 87 -26.21 0.81 0.55
CA ASP A 87 -26.61 1.06 -0.84
C ASP A 87 -25.58 0.53 -1.85
N ASN A 88 -24.35 0.23 -1.39
CA ASN A 88 -23.18 -0.06 -2.23
C ASN A 88 -22.41 -1.32 -1.81
N ILE A 89 -23.03 -2.23 -1.04
CA ILE A 89 -22.37 -3.41 -0.46
C ILE A 89 -21.60 -4.20 -1.54
N GLY A 90 -22.24 -4.42 -2.70
CA GLY A 90 -21.61 -5.11 -3.82
C GLY A 90 -20.38 -4.38 -4.37
N ALA A 91 -20.48 -3.07 -4.62
CA ALA A 91 -19.40 -2.27 -5.17
C ALA A 91 -18.18 -2.19 -4.23
N ILE A 92 -18.43 -2.04 -2.94
CA ILE A 92 -17.38 -2.00 -1.92
C ILE A 92 -16.73 -3.37 -1.77
N ASP A 93 -17.51 -4.45 -1.81
CA ASP A 93 -16.97 -5.80 -1.80
C ASP A 93 -16.01 -6.04 -2.98
N TYR A 94 -16.39 -5.62 -4.19
CA TYR A 94 -15.53 -5.69 -5.37
C TYR A 94 -14.24 -4.88 -5.19
N GLN A 95 -14.32 -3.64 -4.71
CA GLN A 95 -13.14 -2.81 -4.47
C GLN A 95 -12.19 -3.42 -3.44
N ILE A 96 -12.72 -3.99 -2.35
CA ILE A 96 -11.90 -4.67 -1.34
C ILE A 96 -11.23 -5.91 -1.95
N ASN A 97 -11.95 -6.68 -2.77
CA ASN A 97 -11.36 -7.81 -3.48
C ASN A 97 -10.24 -7.35 -4.43
N ASP A 98 -10.42 -6.24 -5.15
CA ASP A 98 -9.40 -5.68 -6.05
C ASP A 98 -8.15 -5.22 -5.30
N ILE A 99 -8.31 -4.60 -4.12
CA ILE A 99 -7.19 -4.23 -3.23
C ILE A 99 -6.41 -5.48 -2.83
N ILE A 100 -7.10 -6.51 -2.35
CA ILE A 100 -6.48 -7.79 -1.95
C ILE A 100 -5.77 -8.44 -3.14
N ASP A 101 -6.36 -8.38 -4.32
CA ASP A 101 -5.81 -9.00 -5.53
C ASP A 101 -4.58 -8.25 -6.04
N LEU A 102 -4.60 -6.91 -6.00
CA LEU A 102 -3.43 -6.07 -6.26
C LEU A 102 -2.30 -6.39 -5.30
N GLU A 103 -2.59 -6.44 -4.00
CA GLU A 103 -1.60 -6.71 -2.98
C GLU A 103 -1.01 -8.12 -3.10
N ARG A 104 -1.82 -9.10 -3.51
CA ARG A 104 -1.34 -10.45 -3.86
C ARG A 104 -0.39 -10.43 -5.05
N ARG A 105 -0.67 -9.64 -6.09
CA ARG A 105 0.24 -9.46 -7.24
C ARG A 105 1.54 -8.79 -6.82
N ILE A 106 1.47 -7.76 -5.98
CA ILE A 106 2.65 -7.10 -5.41
C ILE A 106 3.46 -8.09 -4.58
N ALA A 107 2.84 -8.89 -3.72
CA ALA A 107 3.52 -9.91 -2.94
C ALA A 107 4.23 -10.94 -3.83
N ASN A 108 3.61 -11.33 -4.95
CA ASN A 108 4.19 -12.26 -5.91
C ASN A 108 5.36 -11.64 -6.70
N ALA A 109 5.24 -10.39 -7.11
CA ALA A 109 6.28 -9.65 -7.84
C ALA A 109 7.43 -9.19 -6.94
N SER A 110 7.16 -8.96 -5.65
CA SER A 110 8.17 -8.61 -4.67
C SER A 110 9.14 -9.78 -4.55
N ILE A 111 10.39 -9.52 -4.93
CA ILE A 111 11.51 -10.40 -4.63
C ILE A 111 11.56 -10.49 -3.11
N THR A 112 11.50 -11.70 -2.57
CA THR A 112 11.96 -11.91 -1.20
C THR A 112 13.45 -11.61 -1.26
N ILE A 113 13.83 -10.37 -0.95
CA ILE A 113 15.23 -10.07 -0.67
C ILE A 113 15.47 -10.77 0.66
N PHE A 114 15.90 -12.03 0.58
CA PHE A 114 16.76 -12.58 1.61
C PHE A 114 17.97 -11.64 1.59
N LEU A 115 17.98 -10.66 2.49
CA LEU A 115 19.24 -10.14 2.95
C LEU A 115 19.95 -11.38 3.48
N PHE A 116 20.90 -11.91 2.68
CA PHE A 116 21.89 -12.84 3.17
C PHE A 116 22.63 -12.10 4.26
N ASP A 117 22.13 -12.21 5.48
CA ASP A 117 22.96 -12.01 6.64
C ASP A 117 23.88 -13.22 6.64
N ASN A 118 25.09 -13.00 6.12
CA ASN A 118 26.20 -13.90 6.38
C ASN A 118 26.37 -13.91 7.89
N GLN A 119 25.97 -15.00 8.53
CA GLN A 119 26.54 -15.40 9.80
C GLN A 119 27.08 -16.81 9.63
N ASP A 120 28.41 -16.83 9.45
CA ASP A 120 29.42 -17.85 9.71
C ASP A 120 29.18 -19.31 9.26
#